data_AF-A0A4W5MPM4-F1
#
_entry.id   AF-A0A4W5MPM4-F1
#
_cell.length_a   1.000
_cell.length_b   1.000
_cell.length_c   1.000
_cell.angle_alpha   90.00
_cell.angle_beta   90.00
_cell.angle_gamma   90.00
#
_symmetry.space_group_name_H-M   'P 1'
#
loop_
_entity.id
_entity.type
_entity.pdbx_description
1 polymer ?
#
loop_
_entity_poly.entity_id
_entity_poly.type
_entity_poly.pdbx_seq_one_letter_code
_entity_poly.pdbx_strand_id
1 'polypeptide(L)'
;MRTSHLLPSVNVLVQNCKIYNDASDISADGQLLAVFIPSSQRGFPDEGILAIYSLAPHNLGEMLYSKRFGPNAISVSLSPMGHYVMVGLASRRILLHHNTDHMVAQVLRLQQPHDGETSMRRMFDVVYPMAADQRRHVSINSARWLPEPGLGLCLRYQQGRPSHLQTCRCEMPSQTEMAPLSTVSPYLLSTTIEVVVPVGAVTESDQAGPP
;
A
#
# COMPACT_ATOMS: atom_id res chain seq x y z
N MET A 1 -10.04 9.75 52.05
CA MET A 1 -9.10 8.80 51.40
C MET A 1 -9.17 9.02 49.89
N ARG A 2 -8.00 8.98 49.24
CA ARG A 2 -7.70 9.60 47.95
C ARG A 2 -8.52 9.04 46.78
N THR A 3 -8.92 9.96 45.92
CA THR A 3 -9.35 9.81 44.54
C THR A 3 -8.31 9.04 43.72
N SER A 4 -8.68 7.89 43.16
CA SER A 4 -7.93 7.29 42.06
C SER A 4 -8.30 8.01 40.77
N HIS A 5 -7.37 8.83 40.28
CA HIS A 5 -7.42 9.46 38.97
C HIS A 5 -7.52 8.39 37.88
N LEU A 6 -8.70 8.24 37.29
CA LEU A 6 -8.81 7.72 35.92
C LEU A 6 -8.30 8.82 35.00
N LEU A 7 -7.01 8.75 34.64
CA LEU A 7 -6.53 9.47 33.46
C LEU A 7 -7.29 8.89 32.25
N PRO A 8 -7.70 9.72 31.28
CA PRO A 8 -8.37 9.21 30.08
C PRO A 8 -7.47 8.18 29.41
N SER A 9 -8.02 6.98 29.25
CA SER A 9 -7.48 5.87 28.48
C SER A 9 -7.01 6.37 27.11
N VAL A 10 -5.70 6.41 26.91
CA VAL A 10 -5.12 6.81 25.64
C VAL A 10 -5.34 5.66 24.64
N ASN A 11 -6.31 5.82 23.73
CA ASN A 11 -6.64 4.84 22.67
C ASN A 11 -5.60 4.87 21.53
N VAL A 12 -4.31 4.76 21.85
CA VAL A 12 -3.22 4.78 20.87
C VAL A 12 -2.68 3.37 20.68
N LEU A 13 -2.93 2.79 19.50
CA LEU A 13 -2.43 1.46 19.13
C LEU A 13 -0.99 1.49 18.62
N VAL A 14 -0.68 2.50 17.78
CA VAL A 14 0.61 2.63 17.10
C VAL A 14 1.12 4.05 17.27
N GLN A 15 2.18 4.21 18.06
CA GLN A 15 2.72 5.54 18.40
C GLN A 15 3.47 6.21 17.25
N ASN A 16 4.16 5.42 16.43
CA ASN A 16 5.00 5.93 15.34
C ASN A 16 4.69 5.16 14.05
N CYS A 17 4.17 5.85 13.04
CA CYS A 17 3.84 5.26 11.76
C CYS A 17 3.96 6.25 10.59
N LYS A 18 4.03 5.73 9.37
CA LYS A 18 3.84 6.52 8.15
C LYS A 18 2.35 6.83 7.99
N ILE A 19 2.02 8.09 7.71
CA ILE A 19 0.63 8.58 7.53
C ILE A 19 0.37 9.21 6.16
N TYR A 20 1.34 9.15 5.24
CA TYR A 20 1.21 9.66 3.87
C TYR A 20 0.83 8.53 2.90
N ASN A 21 0.24 8.85 1.74
CA ASN A 21 -0.03 7.91 0.64
C ASN A 21 -0.78 6.62 1.01
N ASP A 22 -1.91 6.69 1.73
CA ASP A 22 -2.68 5.49 2.12
C ASP A 22 -1.80 4.41 2.80
N ALA A 23 -0.83 4.85 3.61
CA ALA A 23 0.12 3.99 4.33
C ALA A 23 -0.47 3.21 5.52
N SER A 24 -1.80 3.28 5.69
CA SER A 24 -2.56 2.46 6.61
C SER A 24 -3.87 1.97 5.99
N ASP A 25 -4.36 0.83 6.48
CA ASP A 25 -5.64 0.28 6.07
C ASP A 25 -6.28 -0.52 7.19
N ILE A 26 -7.61 -0.62 7.18
CA ILE A 26 -8.40 -1.42 8.13
C ILE A 26 -9.10 -2.53 7.34
N SER A 27 -9.08 -3.76 7.86
CA SER A 27 -9.79 -4.87 7.21
C SER A 27 -11.30 -4.63 7.16
N ALA A 28 -11.99 -5.24 6.21
CA ALA A 28 -13.43 -5.06 6.02
C ALA A 28 -14.26 -5.47 7.26
N ASP A 29 -13.78 -6.44 8.04
CA ASP A 29 -14.38 -6.88 9.30
C ASP A 29 -13.99 -6.02 10.52
N GLY A 30 -13.16 -4.99 10.31
CA GLY A 30 -12.66 -4.11 11.35
C GLY A 30 -11.73 -4.77 12.37
N GLN A 31 -11.24 -5.99 12.11
CA GLN A 31 -10.44 -6.76 13.06
C GLN A 31 -8.92 -6.57 12.90
N LEU A 32 -8.45 -5.94 11.82
CA LEU A 32 -7.04 -5.76 11.54
C LEU A 32 -6.74 -4.30 11.16
N LEU A 33 -5.61 -3.79 11.65
CA LEU A 33 -4.99 -2.53 11.22
C LEU A 33 -3.65 -2.84 10.56
N ALA A 34 -3.53 -2.61 9.25
CA ALA A 34 -2.25 -2.62 8.55
C ALA A 34 -1.64 -1.23 8.54
N VAL A 35 -0.35 -1.10 8.86
CA VAL A 35 0.35 0.19 8.89
C VAL A 35 1.87 0.02 8.76
N PHE A 36 2.54 0.99 8.15
CA PHE A 36 4.01 1.05 8.16
C PHE A 36 4.55 1.74 9.42
N ILE A 37 5.42 1.05 10.15
CA ILE A 37 6.13 1.56 11.34
C ILE A 37 7.64 1.67 11.05
N PRO A 38 8.37 2.57 11.73
CA PRO A 38 9.82 2.65 11.56
C PRO A 38 10.51 1.38 12.10
N SER A 39 11.56 0.92 11.39
CA SER A 39 12.44 -0.11 11.93
C SER A 39 13.21 0.42 13.15
N SER A 40 13.29 -0.38 14.21
CA SER A 40 14.02 -0.06 15.45
C SER A 40 15.54 -0.31 15.34
N GLN A 41 16.04 -0.81 14.20
CA GLN A 41 17.48 -1.01 14.00
C GLN A 41 18.18 0.34 13.76
N ARG A 42 18.85 0.83 14.81
CA ARG A 42 19.80 1.95 14.74
C ARG A 42 20.89 1.63 13.71
N GLY A 43 20.79 2.19 12.50
CA GLY A 43 21.85 2.07 11.50
C GLY A 43 21.40 2.34 10.06
N PHE A 44 20.14 2.08 9.73
CA PHE A 44 19.59 2.37 8.40
C PHE A 44 18.37 3.28 8.53
N PRO A 45 18.52 4.59 8.28
CA PRO A 45 17.35 5.43 8.05
C PRO A 45 16.60 4.83 6.85
N ASP A 46 15.29 4.69 6.97
CA ASP A 46 14.33 4.37 5.90
C ASP A 46 13.89 2.90 5.71
N GLU A 47 14.29 1.96 6.56
CA GLU A 47 13.59 0.66 6.57
C GLU A 47 12.23 0.80 7.29
N GLY A 48 11.15 0.62 6.53
CA GLY A 48 9.79 0.57 7.05
C GLY A 48 9.34 -0.87 7.25
N ILE A 49 8.78 -1.17 8.41
CA ILE A 49 8.16 -2.47 8.67
C ILE A 49 6.67 -2.31 8.37
N LEU A 50 6.11 -3.13 7.48
CA LEU A 50 4.67 -3.34 7.46
C LEU A 50 4.33 -4.16 8.70
N ALA A 51 3.49 -3.60 9.58
CA ALA A 51 2.93 -4.31 10.72
C ALA A 51 1.41 -4.40 10.55
N ILE A 52 0.85 -5.56 10.90
CA ILE A 52 -0.60 -5.75 10.99
C ILE A 52 -0.93 -6.05 12.44
N TYR A 53 -1.68 -5.14 13.05
CA TYR A 53 -2.15 -5.25 14.43
C TYR A 53 -3.57 -5.78 14.48
N SER A 54 -3.88 -6.52 15.55
CA SER A 54 -5.27 -6.88 15.85
C SER A 54 -6.03 -5.68 16.40
N LEU A 55 -7.25 -5.52 15.92
CA LEU A 55 -8.29 -4.64 16.46
C LEU A 55 -9.37 -5.45 17.19
N ALA A 56 -9.27 -6.79 17.22
CA ALA A 56 -10.24 -7.63 17.89
C ALA A 56 -10.16 -7.45 19.42
N PRO A 57 -11.29 -7.43 20.15
CA PRO A 57 -11.30 -7.14 21.58
C PRO A 57 -10.42 -8.07 22.44
N HIS A 58 -10.25 -9.32 22.03
CA HIS A 58 -9.54 -10.35 22.82
C HIS A 58 -8.01 -10.25 22.74
N ASN A 59 -7.47 -9.55 21.74
CA ASN A 59 -6.04 -9.39 21.53
C ASN A 59 -5.69 -8.02 20.93
N LEU A 60 -6.46 -6.99 21.28
CA LEU A 60 -6.33 -5.63 20.78
C LEU A 60 -4.89 -5.12 20.94
N GLY A 61 -4.28 -4.70 19.83
CA GLY A 61 -2.93 -4.12 19.79
C GLY A 61 -1.80 -5.13 19.68
N GLU A 62 -2.10 -6.43 19.63
CA GLU A 62 -1.09 -7.42 19.29
C GLU A 62 -0.67 -7.30 17.83
N MET A 63 0.64 -7.27 17.57
CA MET A 63 1.17 -7.36 16.23
C MET A 63 1.11 -8.82 15.76
N LEU A 64 0.21 -9.09 14.82
CA LEU A 64 -0.04 -10.43 14.29
C LEU A 64 0.91 -10.76 13.13
N TYR A 65 1.21 -9.78 12.28
CA TYR A 65 2.04 -10.01 11.10
C TYR A 65 3.05 -8.88 10.92
N SER A 66 4.24 -9.21 10.43
CA SER A 66 5.24 -8.22 10.07
C SER A 66 6.01 -8.58 8.80
N LYS A 67 6.43 -7.55 8.07
CA LYS A 67 7.32 -7.69 6.91
C LYS A 67 8.14 -6.43 6.69
N ARG A 68 9.46 -6.58 6.54
CA ARG A 68 10.34 -5.47 6.19
C ARG A 68 10.19 -5.06 4.74
N PHE A 69 10.11 -3.75 4.54
CA PHE A 69 10.18 -3.08 3.26
C PHE A 69 11.22 -1.95 3.32
N GLY A 70 11.81 -1.64 2.16
CA GLY A 70 12.65 -0.45 2.04
C GLY A 70 11.85 0.85 2.05
N PRO A 71 12.52 2.01 1.86
CA PRO A 71 11.89 3.34 1.84
C PRO A 71 10.66 3.44 0.93
N ASN A 72 10.67 2.64 -0.13
CA ASN A 72 9.76 2.75 -1.25
C ASN A 72 8.36 2.20 -0.97
N ALA A 73 8.13 1.48 0.12
CA ALA A 73 6.77 1.12 0.48
C ALA A 73 6.01 2.37 0.95
N ILE A 74 4.97 2.71 0.18
CA ILE A 74 4.24 3.98 0.33
C ILE A 74 2.76 3.81 0.65
N SER A 75 2.11 2.75 0.17
CA SER A 75 0.69 2.49 0.39
C SER A 75 0.47 1.03 0.79
N VAL A 76 -0.59 0.78 1.55
CA VAL A 76 -1.00 -0.56 1.94
C VAL A 76 -2.50 -0.73 1.72
N SER A 77 -2.91 -1.95 1.37
CA SER A 77 -4.32 -2.30 1.32
C SER A 77 -4.55 -3.76 1.67
N LEU A 78 -5.49 -4.01 2.57
CA LEU A 78 -5.95 -5.34 2.93
C LEU A 78 -6.99 -5.81 1.90
N SER A 79 -6.91 -7.07 1.51
CA SER A 79 -7.91 -7.67 0.62
C SER A 79 -9.29 -7.70 1.30
N PRO A 80 -10.40 -7.68 0.55
CA PRO A 80 -11.75 -7.72 1.12
C PRO A 80 -11.99 -8.87 2.10
N MET A 81 -11.34 -10.02 1.87
CA MET A 81 -11.44 -11.22 2.71
C MET A 81 -10.39 -11.30 3.81
N GLY A 82 -9.54 -10.29 3.98
CA GLY A 82 -8.52 -10.24 5.04
C GLY A 82 -7.40 -11.28 4.93
N HIS A 83 -7.29 -12.04 3.83
CA HIS A 83 -6.27 -13.09 3.67
C HIS A 83 -4.99 -12.62 2.98
N TYR A 84 -5.05 -11.48 2.31
CA TYR A 84 -3.93 -10.90 1.58
C TYR A 84 -3.75 -9.43 1.95
N VAL A 85 -2.51 -8.97 1.83
CA VAL A 85 -2.14 -7.55 1.93
C VAL A 85 -1.37 -7.18 0.66
N MET A 86 -1.72 -6.03 0.08
CA MET A 86 -0.99 -5.43 -1.01
C MET A 86 -0.16 -4.26 -0.48
N VAL A 87 1.08 -4.15 -0.95
CA VAL A 87 1.99 -3.05 -0.64
C VAL A 87 2.35 -2.33 -1.93
N GLY A 88 1.93 -1.08 -2.08
CA GLY A 88 2.29 -0.22 -3.20
C GLY A 88 3.68 0.39 -3.01
N LEU A 89 4.45 0.42 -4.10
CA LEU A 89 5.84 0.83 -4.12
C LEU A 89 6.02 2.12 -4.95
N ALA A 90 6.76 3.09 -4.40
CA ALA A 90 7.29 4.20 -5.15
C ALA A 90 8.42 3.73 -6.08
N SER A 91 8.52 4.35 -7.25
CA SER A 91 9.53 3.97 -8.22
C SER A 91 10.94 4.40 -7.81
N ARG A 92 11.88 3.47 -7.96
CA ARG A 92 13.31 3.77 -7.84
C ARG A 92 13.78 4.56 -9.06
N ARG A 93 14.51 5.65 -8.85
CA ARG A 93 15.34 6.24 -9.90
C ARG A 93 16.46 5.25 -10.24
N ILE A 94 16.19 4.28 -11.11
CA ILE A 94 17.21 3.32 -11.54
C ILE A 94 17.91 3.93 -12.75
N LEU A 95 19.05 4.58 -12.52
CA LEU A 95 19.86 5.23 -13.56
C LEU A 95 20.54 4.23 -14.53
N LEU A 96 20.41 2.91 -14.34
CA LEU A 96 21.32 1.92 -14.95
C LEU A 96 20.71 0.62 -15.49
N HIS A 97 19.41 0.34 -15.37
CA HIS A 97 18.86 -0.97 -15.79
C HIS A 97 17.97 -0.84 -17.04
N HIS A 98 18.31 -1.63 -18.07
CA HIS A 98 17.60 -1.75 -19.35
C HIS A 98 16.26 -2.53 -19.25
N ASN A 99 15.77 -2.82 -18.03
CA ASN A 99 14.58 -3.64 -17.85
C ASN A 99 13.32 -2.77 -17.80
N THR A 100 12.36 -3.06 -18.66
CA THR A 100 11.15 -2.26 -18.96
C THR A 100 10.00 -2.47 -17.97
N ASP A 101 10.17 -3.36 -17.00
CA ASP A 101 9.14 -3.77 -16.07
C ASP A 101 9.36 -3.14 -14.70
N HIS A 102 8.52 -2.14 -14.38
CA HIS A 102 8.56 -1.48 -13.09
C HIS A 102 7.62 -2.17 -12.12
N MET A 103 8.18 -2.88 -11.15
CA MET A 103 7.40 -3.38 -10.03
C MET A 103 6.81 -2.21 -9.24
N VAL A 104 5.49 -2.17 -9.17
CA VAL A 104 4.69 -1.08 -8.61
C VAL A 104 3.93 -1.50 -7.35
N ALA A 105 3.70 -2.80 -7.14
CA ALA A 105 3.19 -3.31 -5.87
C ALA A 105 3.61 -4.77 -5.64
N GLN A 106 3.47 -5.25 -4.41
CA GLN A 106 3.60 -6.67 -4.06
C GLN A 106 2.34 -7.15 -3.36
N VAL A 107 1.87 -8.36 -3.67
CA VAL A 107 0.79 -9.02 -2.93
C VAL A 107 1.36 -10.13 -2.07
N LEU A 108 1.05 -10.08 -0.78
CA LEU A 108 1.46 -11.06 0.21
C LEU A 108 0.23 -11.72 0.82
N ARG A 109 0.31 -13.03 1.04
CA ARG A 109 -0.66 -13.81 1.80
C ARG A 109 -0.30 -13.75 3.28
N LEU A 110 -1.30 -13.47 4.12
CA LEU A 110 -1.21 -13.64 5.57
C LEU A 110 -1.27 -15.13 5.87
N GLN A 111 -0.24 -15.69 6.51
CA GLN A 111 -0.11 -17.14 6.70
C GLN A 111 -0.20 -17.53 8.17
N GLN A 112 0.82 -17.20 8.96
CA GLN A 112 0.95 -17.63 10.34
C GLN A 112 1.15 -16.41 11.23
N PRO A 113 0.13 -16.03 12.04
CA PRO A 113 0.28 -14.96 13.02
C PRO A 113 1.47 -15.21 13.96
N HIS A 114 2.10 -14.13 14.40
CA HIS A 114 3.22 -14.08 15.33
C HIS A 114 4.53 -14.71 14.84
N ASP A 115 4.61 -15.13 13.58
CA ASP A 115 5.82 -15.71 12.99
C ASP A 115 6.78 -14.65 12.42
N GLY A 116 6.75 -13.42 12.96
CA GLY A 116 7.64 -12.32 12.56
C GLY A 116 7.70 -12.11 11.04
N GLU A 117 8.90 -12.02 10.47
CA GLU A 117 9.14 -11.79 9.03
C GLU A 117 8.62 -12.91 8.11
N THR A 118 8.37 -14.10 8.65
CA THR A 118 7.82 -15.26 7.91
C THR A 118 6.31 -15.39 8.05
N SER A 119 5.67 -14.56 8.87
CA SER A 119 4.21 -14.49 9.03
C SER A 119 3.43 -14.18 7.74
N MET A 120 4.13 -13.63 6.74
CA MET A 120 3.60 -13.33 5.41
C MET A 120 4.45 -13.94 4.28
N ARG A 121 3.76 -14.48 3.27
CA ARG A 121 4.38 -15.02 2.05
C ARG A 121 4.04 -14.19 0.82
N ARG A 122 5.06 -13.77 0.07
CA ARG A 122 4.87 -13.15 -1.24
C ARG A 122 4.18 -14.12 -2.19
N MET A 123 3.13 -13.64 -2.87
CA MET A 123 2.38 -14.41 -3.86
C MET A 123 2.77 -14.00 -5.28
N PHE A 124 2.67 -12.71 -5.59
CA PHE A 124 3.04 -12.17 -6.90
C PHE A 124 3.37 -10.68 -6.79
N ASP A 125 4.07 -10.20 -7.80
CA ASP A 125 4.42 -8.79 -7.97
C ASP A 125 3.50 -8.16 -9.01
N VAL A 126 3.07 -6.93 -8.78
CA VAL A 126 2.31 -6.13 -9.75
C VAL A 126 3.31 -5.27 -10.49
N VAL A 127 3.32 -5.41 -11.81
CA VAL A 127 4.26 -4.73 -12.70
C VAL A 127 3.49 -3.76 -13.59
N TYR A 128 4.00 -2.54 -13.69
CA TYR A 128 3.55 -1.57 -14.68
C TYR A 128 4.39 -1.73 -15.95
N PRO A 129 3.77 -2.09 -17.09
CA PRO A 129 4.50 -2.25 -18.34
C PRO A 129 4.91 -0.88 -18.89
N MET A 130 6.22 -0.62 -19.00
CA MET A 130 6.72 0.54 -19.74
C MET A 130 7.10 0.15 -21.16
N ALA A 131 6.64 0.94 -22.13
CA ALA A 131 7.19 0.88 -23.47
C ALA A 131 8.67 1.34 -23.43
N ALA A 132 9.54 0.67 -24.21
CA ALA A 132 10.99 0.89 -24.17
C ALA A 132 11.41 2.34 -24.52
N ASP A 133 10.54 3.09 -25.20
CA ASP A 133 10.68 4.49 -25.59
C ASP A 133 10.18 5.47 -24.51
N GLN A 134 9.34 5.02 -23.57
CA GLN A 134 8.78 5.84 -22.49
C GLN A 134 9.60 5.74 -21.22
N ARG A 135 10.84 6.23 -21.25
CA ARG A 135 11.72 6.32 -20.06
C ARG A 135 11.31 7.44 -19.09
N ARG A 136 10.03 7.54 -18.74
CA ARG A 136 9.53 8.49 -17.74
C ARG A 136 9.36 7.79 -16.41
N HIS A 137 9.82 8.44 -15.34
CA HIS A 137 9.65 7.94 -13.98
C HIS A 137 8.15 7.85 -13.66
N VAL A 138 7.65 6.64 -13.42
CA VAL A 138 6.28 6.41 -12.92
C VAL A 138 6.33 6.05 -11.47
N SER A 139 5.77 6.88 -10.61
CA SER A 139 5.53 6.53 -9.21
C SER A 139 4.07 6.20 -9.01
N ILE A 140 3.81 5.08 -8.35
CA ILE A 140 2.52 4.88 -7.70
C ILE A 140 2.38 5.94 -6.61
N ASN A 141 1.16 6.43 -6.45
CA ASN A 141 0.77 7.26 -5.31
C ASN A 141 -0.13 6.47 -4.35
N SER A 142 -0.93 5.53 -4.87
CA SER A 142 -1.77 4.65 -4.08
C SER A 142 -2.04 3.34 -4.83
N ALA A 143 -2.08 2.23 -4.11
CA ALA A 143 -2.52 0.93 -4.60
C ALA A 143 -3.55 0.38 -3.62
N ARG A 144 -4.76 0.05 -4.10
CA ARG A 144 -5.87 -0.43 -3.27
C ARG A 144 -6.49 -1.69 -3.86
N TRP A 145 -6.99 -2.58 -3.01
CA TRP A 145 -7.94 -3.60 -3.43
C TRP A 145 -9.28 -2.94 -3.77
N LEU A 146 -9.95 -3.47 -4.79
CA LEU A 146 -11.36 -3.15 -5.00
C LEU A 146 -12.21 -3.86 -3.94
N PRO A 147 -13.34 -3.25 -3.53
CA PRO A 147 -14.06 -3.66 -2.31
C PRO A 147 -14.66 -5.06 -2.39
N GLU A 148 -15.00 -5.54 -3.58
CA GLU A 148 -15.57 -6.88 -3.75
C GLU A 148 -14.51 -7.89 -4.23
N PRO A 149 -14.53 -9.13 -3.69
CA PRO A 149 -13.69 -10.21 -4.18
C PRO A 149 -13.83 -10.41 -5.70
N GLY A 150 -12.70 -10.62 -6.38
CA GLY A 150 -12.67 -10.85 -7.82
C GLY A 150 -12.75 -9.59 -8.68
N LEU A 151 -13.00 -8.40 -8.12
CA LEU A 151 -12.95 -7.15 -8.89
C LEU A 151 -11.53 -6.72 -9.23
N GLY A 152 -10.55 -7.09 -8.40
CA GLY A 152 -9.13 -6.84 -8.64
C GLY A 152 -8.56 -5.68 -7.83
N LEU A 153 -7.64 -4.94 -8.43
CA LEU A 153 -6.85 -3.87 -7.83
C LEU A 153 -7.10 -2.54 -8.54
N CYS A 154 -6.86 -1.45 -7.82
CA CYS A 154 -6.90 -0.10 -8.32
C CYS A 154 -5.57 0.59 -8.01
N LEU A 155 -4.86 1.01 -9.05
CA LEU A 155 -3.56 1.66 -8.95
C LEU A 155 -3.69 3.10 -9.40
N ARG A 156 -3.28 4.04 -8.54
CA ARG A 156 -3.08 5.43 -8.91
C ARG A 156 -1.61 5.66 -9.15
N TYR A 157 -1.27 6.14 -10.34
CA TYR A 157 0.10 6.46 -10.71
C TYR A 157 0.23 7.85 -11.33
N GLN A 158 1.44 8.38 -11.27
CA GLN A 158 1.79 9.65 -11.87
C GLN A 158 2.90 9.46 -12.91
N GLN A 159 2.60 9.83 -14.16
CA GLN A 159 3.55 9.88 -15.28
C GLN A 159 3.57 11.30 -15.86
N GLY A 160 4.12 12.27 -15.12
CA GLY A 160 4.02 13.69 -15.48
C GLY A 160 2.70 14.32 -15.01
N ARG A 161 1.94 14.94 -15.92
CA ARG A 161 0.56 15.44 -15.73
C ARG A 161 -0.26 15.05 -16.96
N PRO A 162 -1.49 14.51 -16.85
CA PRO A 162 -2.34 14.29 -15.66
C PRO A 162 -1.99 13.04 -14.81
N SER A 163 -2.75 12.78 -13.73
CA SER A 163 -2.66 11.55 -12.94
C SER A 163 -3.58 10.46 -13.50
N HIS A 164 -3.13 9.22 -13.45
CA HIS A 164 -3.84 8.09 -14.04
C HIS A 164 -4.33 7.13 -12.96
N LEU A 165 -5.52 6.57 -13.18
CA LEU A 165 -6.10 5.50 -12.37
C LEU A 165 -6.22 4.26 -13.25
N GLN A 166 -5.72 3.12 -12.78
CA GLN A 166 -5.76 1.87 -13.52
C GLN A 166 -6.43 0.81 -12.66
N THR A 167 -7.55 0.26 -13.13
CA THR A 167 -8.17 -0.91 -12.52
C THR A 167 -7.73 -2.15 -13.25
N CYS A 168 -7.33 -3.18 -12.53
CA CYS A 168 -6.86 -4.42 -13.11
C CYS A 168 -7.36 -5.64 -12.33
N ARG A 169 -7.67 -6.73 -13.04
CA ARG A 169 -8.01 -8.01 -12.41
C ARG A 169 -6.78 -8.89 -12.29
N CYS A 170 -6.59 -9.47 -11.10
CA CYS A 170 -5.60 -10.52 -10.90
C CYS A 170 -6.23 -11.85 -11.29
N GLU A 171 -5.89 -12.37 -12.47
CA GLU A 171 -6.17 -13.76 -12.78
C GLU A 171 -5.11 -14.61 -12.07
N MET A 172 -5.56 -15.38 -11.07
CA MET A 172 -4.70 -16.40 -10.46
C MET A 172 -4.44 -17.48 -11.53
N PRO A 173 -3.19 -17.88 -11.79
CA PRO A 173 -2.91 -18.96 -12.73
C PRO A 173 -3.61 -20.24 -12.25
N SER A 174 -4.19 -20.98 -13.20
CA SER A 174 -4.75 -22.30 -12.92
C SER A 174 -3.66 -23.22 -12.34
N GLN A 175 -4.03 -24.14 -11.44
CA GLN A 175 -3.08 -25.02 -10.72
C GLN A 175 -2.15 -25.85 -11.63
N THR A 176 -2.41 -25.88 -12.93
CA THR A 176 -1.68 -26.63 -13.95
C THR A 176 -0.39 -25.94 -14.41
N GLU A 177 -0.16 -24.66 -14.08
CA GLU A 177 0.96 -23.86 -14.59
C GLU A 177 1.92 -23.39 -13.47
N MET A 178 2.38 -24.32 -12.62
CA MET A 178 3.44 -24.04 -11.65
C MET A 178 4.83 -24.15 -12.32
N ALA A 179 5.19 -23.15 -13.11
CA ALA A 179 6.58 -22.87 -13.45
C ALA A 179 7.26 -22.20 -12.22
N PRO A 180 8.59 -22.35 -12.03
CA PRO A 180 9.26 -21.89 -10.81
C PRO A 180 9.25 -20.36 -10.76
N LEU A 181 8.59 -19.79 -9.73
CA LEU A 181 8.68 -18.38 -9.24
C LEU A 181 9.43 -17.40 -10.17
N SER A 182 8.93 -17.22 -11.38
CA SER A 182 9.41 -16.22 -12.33
C SER A 182 8.18 -15.41 -12.70
N THR A 183 8.22 -14.14 -12.29
CA THR A 183 7.39 -13.03 -12.77
C THR A 183 6.10 -13.47 -13.45
N VAL A 184 5.13 -13.96 -12.68
CA VAL A 184 3.78 -14.14 -13.20
C VAL A 184 3.20 -12.74 -13.30
N SER A 185 3.35 -12.13 -14.48
CA SER A 185 2.66 -10.90 -14.83
C SER A 185 1.19 -11.28 -14.98
N PRO A 186 0.28 -10.92 -14.05
CA PRO A 186 -1.13 -11.13 -14.31
C PRO A 186 -1.46 -10.38 -15.60
N TYR A 187 -2.12 -11.03 -16.56
CA TYR A 187 -2.69 -10.32 -17.71
C TYR A 187 -3.68 -9.30 -17.16
N LEU A 188 -3.23 -8.05 -16.99
CA LEU A 188 -4.05 -6.96 -16.50
C LEU A 188 -5.05 -6.65 -17.62
N LEU A 189 -6.25 -7.23 -17.55
CA LEU A 189 -7.42 -6.62 -18.19
C LEU A 189 -7.60 -5.25 -17.52
N SER A 190 -7.01 -4.25 -18.15
CA SER A 190 -6.72 -2.95 -17.58
C SER A 190 -7.60 -1.91 -18.25
N THR A 191 -8.40 -1.22 -17.46
CA THR A 191 -9.04 0.04 -17.89
C THR A 191 -8.31 1.19 -17.22
N THR A 192 -7.68 2.04 -18.02
CA THR A 192 -7.07 3.29 -17.53
C THR A 192 -8.10 4.39 -17.62
N ILE A 193 -8.40 5.00 -16.47
CA ILE A 193 -9.24 6.19 -16.36
C ILE A 193 -8.29 7.36 -16.12
N GLU A 194 -8.28 8.34 -17.03
CA GLU A 194 -7.58 9.60 -16.81
C GLU A 194 -8.43 10.50 -15.90
N VAL A 195 -7.93 10.79 -14.71
CA VAL A 195 -8.57 11.75 -13.81
C VAL A 195 -7.93 13.12 -14.05
N VAL A 196 -8.56 13.91 -14.91
CA VAL A 196 -8.24 15.33 -15.08
C VAL A 196 -8.91 16.08 -13.93
N VAL A 197 -8.15 16.43 -12.90
CA VAL A 197 -8.62 17.40 -11.90
C VAL A 197 -8.56 18.77 -12.57
N PRO A 198 -9.70 19.44 -12.86
CA PRO A 198 -9.66 20.80 -13.36
C PRO A 198 -8.96 21.65 -12.31
N VAL A 199 -7.90 22.36 -12.71
CA VAL A 199 -7.32 23.42 -11.89
C VAL A 199 -8.37 24.51 -11.83
N GLY A 200 -9.21 24.46 -10.80
CA GLY A 200 -10.29 25.42 -10.59
C GLY A 200 -9.73 26.83 -10.53
N ALA A 201 -10.38 27.71 -11.27
CA ALA A 201 -10.14 29.15 -11.28
C ALA A 201 -9.97 29.66 -9.84
N VAL A 202 -8.85 30.34 -9.61
CA VAL A 202 -8.75 31.31 -8.52
C VAL A 202 -9.74 32.41 -8.89
N THR A 203 -10.95 32.36 -8.35
CA THR A 203 -11.81 33.55 -8.33
C THR A 203 -11.16 34.53 -7.37
N GLU A 204 -10.55 35.58 -7.92
CA GLU A 204 -10.25 36.80 -7.19
C GLU A 204 -11.55 37.34 -6.58
N SER A 205 -11.70 37.23 -5.26
CA SER A 205 -12.68 38.00 -4.51
C SER A 205 -12.31 37.98 -3.03
N ASP A 206 -11.43 38.89 -2.62
CA ASP A 206 -11.68 39.80 -1.50
C ASP A 206 -10.50 40.79 -1.33
N GLN A 207 -10.53 41.89 -2.10
CA GLN A 207 -10.02 43.15 -1.58
C GLN A 207 -11.15 43.83 -0.81
N ALA A 208 -11.17 43.62 0.51
CA ALA A 208 -11.79 44.55 1.43
C ALA A 208 -10.69 45.03 2.39
N GLY A 209 -10.10 46.18 2.08
CA GLY A 209 -9.23 46.89 3.01
C GLY A 209 -10.05 47.43 4.19
N PRO A 210 -9.48 47.51 5.41
CA PRO A 210 -10.18 48.11 6.54
C PRO A 210 -10.21 49.64 6.43
N PRO A 211 -11.19 50.31 7.07
CA PRO A 211 -11.41 51.76 6.98
C PRO A 211 -10.28 52.59 7.60
#